data_AF-A0AAJ2T4G0-F1
#
_entry.id   AF-A0AAJ2T4G0-F1
#
_cell.length_a   1.000
_cell.length_b   1.000
_cell.length_c   1.000
_cell.angle_alpha   90.00
_cell.angle_beta   90.00
_cell.angle_gamma   90.00
#
_symmetry.space_group_name_H-M   'P 1'
#
loop_
_entity.id
_entity.type
_entity.pdbx_description
1 polymer ?
#
loop_
_entity_poly.entity_id
_entity_poly.type
_entity_poly.pdbx_seq_one_letter_code
_entity_poly.pdbx_strand_id
1 'polypeptide(L)'
;MINAYKNFFKGYVDFTGRSKRSEYWWIWLTNMILLVPFYSAYFKALANPRNETALMALGGIAIIYMIFGLALMLPMLALTVRRLRDAGFHWALIFVIFIPMVGPLALLALLAMPTKQVEVVTINETEEIVEVSPFEESDKN
;
A
#
# COMPACT_ATOMS: atom_id res chain seq x y z
N MET A 1 6.41 5.13 14.08
CA MET A 1 5.11 4.43 14.09
C MET A 1 3.92 5.38 14.17
N ILE A 2 3.82 6.23 15.20
CA ILE A 2 2.63 7.08 15.45
C ILE A 2 2.23 7.95 14.25
N ASN A 3 3.21 8.52 13.52
CA ASN A 3 2.92 9.31 12.32
C ASN A 3 2.26 8.50 11.19
N ALA A 4 2.55 7.20 11.07
CA ALA A 4 1.90 6.34 10.08
C ALA A 4 0.41 6.19 10.36
N TYR A 5 0.05 6.02 11.64
CA TYR A 5 -1.35 5.96 12.06
C TYR A 5 -2.08 7.30 11.88
N LYS A 6 -1.43 8.41 12.22
CA LYS A 6 -2.01 9.74 11.97
C LYS A 6 -2.28 9.95 10.48
N ASN A 7 -1.33 9.58 9.61
CA ASN A 7 -1.51 9.70 8.16
C ASN A 7 -2.54 8.70 7.62
N PHE A 8 -2.67 7.52 8.22
CA PHE A 8 -3.67 6.53 7.88
C PHE A 8 -5.09 7.04 8.10
N PHE A 9 -5.38 7.59 9.29
CA PHE A 9 -6.69 8.19 9.59
C PHE A 9 -6.90 9.54 8.90
N LYS A 10 -5.84 10.31 8.66
CA LYS A 10 -5.93 11.58 7.90
C LYS A 10 -6.23 11.34 6.41
N GLY A 11 -5.73 10.24 5.85
CA GLY A 11 -5.91 9.83 4.46
C GLY A 11 -7.14 8.94 4.22
N TYR A 12 -8.10 8.90 5.14
CA TYR A 12 -9.16 7.90 5.20
C TYR A 12 -9.96 7.71 3.89
N VAL A 13 -10.21 8.79 3.14
CA VAL A 13 -10.90 8.78 1.83
C VAL A 13 -10.07 9.44 0.73
N ASP A 14 -8.81 9.77 1.00
CA ASP A 14 -7.98 10.40 -0.03
C ASP A 14 -7.31 9.28 -0.86
N PHE A 15 -7.55 9.27 -2.16
CA PHE A 15 -6.96 8.28 -3.07
C PHE A 15 -5.79 8.86 -3.88
N THR A 16 -5.41 10.12 -3.64
CA THR A 16 -4.45 10.86 -4.47
C THR A 16 -3.10 11.08 -3.79
N GLY A 17 -3.06 11.13 -2.45
CA GLY A 17 -1.83 11.29 -1.68
C GLY A 17 -0.79 10.19 -1.90
N ARG A 18 0.47 10.48 -1.54
CA ARG A 18 1.57 9.51 -1.52
C ARG A 18 1.68 8.85 -0.15
N SER A 19 2.05 7.57 -0.12
CA SER A 19 2.24 6.83 1.14
C SER A 19 3.62 6.19 1.19
N LYS A 20 4.33 6.38 2.31
CA LYS A 20 5.67 5.80 2.48
C LYS A 20 5.56 4.30 2.68
N ARG A 21 6.53 3.52 2.19
CA ARG A 21 6.52 2.05 2.30
C ARG A 21 6.42 1.57 3.74
N SER A 22 7.10 2.26 4.66
CA SER A 22 7.06 1.95 6.09
C SER A 22 5.67 2.17 6.70
N GLU A 23 4.88 3.12 6.20
CA GLU A 23 3.51 3.34 6.70
C GLU A 23 2.61 2.16 6.37
N TYR A 24 2.69 1.64 5.13
CA TYR A 24 1.95 0.45 4.73
C TYR A 24 2.30 -0.76 5.61
N TRP A 25 3.58 -1.04 5.80
CA TRP A 25 4.03 -2.18 6.61
C TRP A 25 3.64 -2.07 8.08
N TRP A 26 3.68 -0.86 8.66
CA TRP A 26 3.19 -0.67 10.03
C TRP A 26 1.69 -0.95 10.16
N ILE A 27 0.88 -0.48 9.22
CA ILE A 27 -0.57 -0.75 9.24
C ILE A 27 -0.86 -2.23 8.97
N TRP A 28 -0.10 -2.88 8.08
CA TRP A 28 -0.22 -4.31 7.81
C TRP A 28 0.10 -5.17 9.06
N LEU A 29 1.23 -4.90 9.73
CA LEU A 29 1.61 -5.59 10.96
C LEU A 29 0.57 -5.40 12.07
N THR A 30 0.00 -4.21 12.15
CA THR A 30 -1.03 -3.91 13.16
C THR A 30 -2.30 -4.69 12.91
N ASN A 31 -2.74 -4.81 11.64
CA ASN A 31 -3.88 -5.65 11.29
C ASN A 31 -3.60 -7.12 11.63
N MET A 32 -2.38 -7.62 11.40
CA MET A 32 -2.00 -8.98 11.81
C MET A 32 -2.11 -9.18 13.33
N ILE A 33 -1.59 -8.24 14.13
CA ILE A 33 -1.68 -8.30 15.60
C ILE A 33 -3.14 -8.23 16.07
N LEU A 34 -3.94 -7.35 15.45
CA LEU A 34 -5.37 -7.19 15.77
C LEU A 34 -6.15 -8.48 15.48
N LEU A 35 -5.78 -9.26 14.47
CA LEU A 35 -6.46 -10.51 14.12
C LEU A 35 -6.15 -11.69 15.07
N VAL A 36 -5.03 -11.66 15.81
CA VAL A 36 -4.62 -12.74 16.73
C VAL A 36 -5.72 -13.15 17.73
N PRO A 37 -6.28 -12.22 18.54
CA PRO A 37 -7.34 -12.59 19.48
C PRO A 37 -8.60 -13.11 18.79
N PHE A 38 -8.96 -12.58 17.61
CA PHE A 38 -10.09 -13.08 16.83
C PHE A 38 -9.89 -14.53 16.40
N TYR A 39 -8.75 -14.86 15.78
CA TYR A 39 -8.43 -16.24 15.41
C TYR A 39 -8.33 -17.14 16.63
N SER A 40 -7.79 -16.67 17.75
CA SER A 40 -7.74 -17.46 18.98
C SER A 40 -9.13 -17.84 19.51
N ALA A 41 -10.10 -16.92 19.46
CA ALA A 41 -11.48 -17.18 19.85
C ALA A 41 -12.15 -18.13 18.85
N TYR A 42 -11.90 -17.94 17.55
CA TYR A 42 -12.39 -18.81 16.49
C TYR A 42 -11.92 -20.26 16.64
N PHE A 43 -10.61 -20.48 16.85
CA PHE A 43 -10.06 -21.81 17.08
C PHE A 43 -10.60 -22.47 18.36
N LYS A 44 -10.79 -21.70 19.44
CA LYS A 44 -11.39 -22.20 20.68
C LYS A 44 -12.83 -22.69 20.48
N ALA A 45 -13.62 -21.94 19.70
CA ALA A 45 -14.98 -22.32 19.36
C ALA A 45 -15.02 -23.57 18.45
N LEU A 46 -14.10 -23.66 17.49
CA LEU A 46 -14.00 -24.82 16.59
C LEU A 46 -13.57 -26.09 17.32
N ALA A 47 -12.65 -25.99 18.28
CA ALA A 47 -12.16 -27.11 19.07
C ALA A 47 -13.21 -27.66 20.07
N ASN A 48 -14.13 -26.80 20.54
CA ASN A 48 -15.18 -27.18 21.49
C ASN A 48 -16.57 -26.71 21.02
N PRO A 49 -17.14 -27.32 19.97
CA PRO A 49 -18.39 -26.87 19.37
C PRO A 49 -19.62 -27.05 20.28
N ARG A 50 -19.52 -27.86 21.33
CA ARG A 50 -20.60 -28.09 22.32
C ARG A 50 -20.67 -27.04 23.42
N ASN A 51 -19.67 -26.14 23.51
CA ASN A 51 -19.67 -25.08 24.50
C ASN A 51 -20.45 -23.87 23.97
N GLU A 52 -21.71 -23.75 24.38
CA GLU A 52 -22.60 -22.64 24.02
C GLU A 52 -21.99 -21.28 24.40
N THR A 53 -21.26 -21.22 25.52
CA THR A 53 -20.54 -20.02 26.00
C THR A 53 -19.43 -19.58 25.04
N ALA A 54 -18.69 -20.53 24.44
CA ALA A 54 -17.64 -20.22 23.48
C ALA A 54 -18.21 -19.70 22.16
N LEU A 55 -19.36 -20.24 21.73
CA LEU A 55 -20.05 -19.81 20.52
C LEU A 55 -20.66 -18.41 20.68
N MET A 56 -21.29 -18.12 21.82
CA MET A 56 -21.78 -16.77 22.13
C MET A 56 -20.64 -15.75 22.20
N ALA A 57 -19.53 -16.10 22.85
CA ALA A 57 -18.37 -15.22 22.93
C ALA A 57 -17.77 -14.92 21.54
N LEU A 58 -17.69 -15.93 20.67
CA LEU A 58 -17.26 -15.74 19.28
C LEU A 58 -18.20 -14.80 18.52
N GLY A 59 -19.52 -14.97 18.67
CA GLY A 59 -20.51 -14.11 18.03
C GLY A 59 -20.37 -12.64 18.45
N GLY A 60 -20.24 -12.38 19.75
CA GLY A 60 -20.04 -11.01 20.27
C GLY A 60 -18.75 -10.38 19.77
N ILE A 61 -17.64 -11.13 19.80
CA ILE A 61 -16.35 -10.66 19.28
C ILE A 61 -16.46 -10.40 17.76
N ALA A 62 -17.08 -11.29 17.00
CA ALA A 62 -17.23 -11.15 15.55
C ALA A 62 -18.00 -9.88 15.15
N ILE A 63 -19.02 -9.47 15.91
CA ILE A 63 -19.76 -8.23 15.67
C ILE A 63 -18.85 -7.01 15.84
N ILE A 64 -18.04 -6.98 16.90
CA ILE A 64 -17.09 -5.88 17.15
C ILE A 64 -16.08 -5.79 16.00
N TYR A 65 -15.52 -6.94 15.58
CA TYR A 65 -14.57 -7.01 14.47
C TYR A 65 -15.21 -6.64 13.13
N MET A 66 -16.50 -6.93 12.92
CA MET A 66 -17.25 -6.48 11.73
C MET A 66 -17.33 -4.96 11.66
N ILE A 67 -17.68 -4.30 12.77
CA ILE A 67 -17.76 -2.82 12.83
C ILE A 67 -16.37 -2.20 12.60
N PHE A 68 -15.34 -2.71 13.27
CA PHE A 68 -13.97 -2.28 13.06
C PHE A 68 -13.50 -2.54 11.62
N GLY A 69 -13.82 -3.70 11.06
CA GLY A 69 -13.48 -4.07 9.69
C GLY A 69 -14.09 -3.11 8.68
N LEU A 70 -15.36 -2.74 8.83
CA LEU A 70 -16.02 -1.75 7.98
C LEU A 70 -15.36 -0.37 8.06
N ALA A 71 -15.02 0.08 9.27
CA ALA A 71 -14.29 1.34 9.46
C ALA A 71 -12.88 1.29 8.86
N LEU A 72 -12.19 0.15 8.93
CA LEU A 72 -10.84 0.01 8.39
C LEU A 72 -10.82 -0.32 6.89
N MET A 73 -11.95 -0.74 6.30
CA MET A 73 -12.04 -1.17 4.90
C MET A 73 -11.67 -0.04 3.94
N LEU A 74 -12.27 1.15 4.12
CA LEU A 74 -12.02 2.32 3.29
C LEU A 74 -10.54 2.79 3.32
N PRO A 75 -9.92 3.04 4.48
CA PRO A 75 -8.53 3.49 4.53
C PRO A 75 -7.54 2.41 4.09
N MET A 76 -7.82 1.12 4.31
CA MET A 76 -7.01 0.01 3.74
C MET A 76 -7.05 0.02 2.22
N LEU A 77 -8.23 0.22 1.62
CA LEU A 77 -8.39 0.32 0.18
C LEU A 77 -7.64 1.54 -0.37
N ALA A 78 -7.80 2.71 0.27
CA ALA A 78 -7.11 3.93 -0.11
C ALA A 78 -5.58 3.78 -0.09
N LEU A 79 -5.02 3.20 0.97
CA LEU A 79 -3.58 2.91 1.05
C LEU A 79 -3.10 1.97 -0.05
N THR A 80 -3.86 0.90 -0.32
CA THR A 80 -3.49 -0.12 -1.30
C THR A 80 -3.50 0.48 -2.72
N VAL A 81 -4.51 1.27 -3.05
CA VAL A 81 -4.59 1.98 -4.35
C VAL A 81 -3.42 2.94 -4.53
N ARG A 82 -3.09 3.74 -3.51
CA ARG A 82 -1.94 4.67 -3.56
C ARG A 82 -0.63 3.92 -3.78
N ARG A 83 -0.39 2.83 -3.05
CA ARG A 83 0.85 2.05 -3.15
C ARG A 83 0.97 1.32 -4.49
N LEU A 84 -0.12 0.78 -5.03
CA LEU A 84 -0.14 0.18 -6.38
C LEU A 84 0.22 1.21 -7.44
N ARG A 85 -0.38 2.40 -7.37
CA ARG A 85 -0.08 3.50 -8.28
C ARG A 85 1.36 4.00 -8.12
N ASP A 86 1.85 4.12 -6.89
CA ASP A 86 3.23 4.51 -6.59
C ASP A 86 4.25 3.45 -7.08
N ALA A 87 3.86 2.18 -7.15
CA ALA A 87 4.69 1.11 -7.70
C ALA A 87 4.67 1.06 -9.24
N GLY A 88 3.86 1.92 -9.90
CA GLY A 88 3.74 1.98 -11.36
C GLY A 88 2.77 0.96 -11.95
N PHE A 89 1.92 0.34 -11.13
CA PHE A 89 0.94 -0.64 -11.58
C PHE A 89 -0.48 -0.05 -11.64
N HIS A 90 -1.33 -0.68 -12.46
CA HIS A 90 -2.74 -0.29 -12.57
C HIS A 90 -3.51 -0.62 -11.27
N TRP A 91 -4.33 0.30 -10.79
CA TRP A 91 -5.06 0.18 -9.52
C TRP A 91 -6.03 -1.03 -9.50
N ALA A 92 -6.50 -1.50 -10.66
CA ALA A 92 -7.37 -2.67 -10.78
C ALA A 92 -6.70 -3.98 -10.34
N LEU A 93 -5.37 -4.01 -10.15
CA LEU A 93 -4.72 -5.19 -9.55
C LEU A 93 -5.22 -5.49 -8.14
N ILE A 94 -5.93 -4.57 -7.49
CA ILE A 94 -6.61 -4.87 -6.23
C ILE A 94 -7.60 -6.03 -6.36
N PHE A 95 -8.21 -6.24 -7.53
CA PHE A 95 -9.13 -7.36 -7.80
C PHE A 95 -8.44 -8.73 -7.79
N VAL A 96 -7.11 -8.77 -7.86
CA VAL A 96 -6.35 -10.02 -7.72
C VAL A 96 -6.60 -10.64 -6.34
N ILE A 97 -7.02 -9.86 -5.33
CA ILE A 97 -7.41 -10.38 -4.01
C ILE A 97 -8.56 -11.40 -4.04
N PHE A 98 -9.41 -11.38 -5.07
CA PHE A 98 -10.50 -12.35 -5.24
C PHE A 98 -10.00 -13.75 -5.63
N ILE A 99 -8.73 -13.89 -6.04
CA ILE A 99 -8.10 -15.18 -6.28
C ILE A 99 -7.63 -15.74 -4.92
N PRO A 100 -8.23 -16.83 -4.42
CA PRO A 100 -7.86 -17.38 -3.11
C PRO A 100 -6.40 -17.84 -3.08
N MET A 101 -5.75 -17.68 -1.93
CA MET A 101 -4.32 -17.95 -1.67
C MET A 101 -3.34 -17.09 -2.48
N VAL A 102 -3.35 -17.17 -3.80
CA VAL A 102 -2.38 -16.49 -4.67
C VAL A 102 -2.61 -14.98 -4.68
N GLY A 103 -3.86 -14.54 -4.64
CA GLY A 103 -4.25 -13.14 -4.74
C GLY A 103 -3.65 -12.23 -3.66
N PRO A 104 -3.91 -12.54 -2.37
CA PRO A 104 -3.33 -11.79 -1.26
C PRO A 104 -1.80 -11.81 -1.28
N LEU A 105 -1.18 -12.95 -1.60
CA LEU A 105 0.28 -13.09 -1.66
C LEU A 105 0.90 -12.26 -2.78
N ALA A 106 0.31 -12.27 -3.98
CA ALA A 106 0.75 -11.49 -5.11
C ALA A 106 0.64 -9.99 -4.83
N LEU A 107 -0.47 -9.55 -4.22
CA LEU A 107 -0.63 -8.15 -3.79
C LEU A 107 0.39 -7.76 -2.74
N LEU A 108 0.67 -8.62 -1.77
CA LEU A 108 1.68 -8.38 -0.74
C LEU A 108 3.08 -8.21 -1.36
N ALA A 109 3.45 -9.09 -2.30
CA ALA A 109 4.71 -9.02 -3.03
C ALA A 109 4.80 -7.74 -3.88
N LEU A 110 3.70 -7.36 -4.55
CA LEU A 110 3.62 -6.15 -5.36
C LEU A 110 3.72 -4.88 -4.52
N LEU A 111 3.08 -4.87 -3.35
CA LEU A 111 3.14 -3.78 -2.37
C LEU A 111 4.52 -3.69 -1.69
N ALA A 112 5.26 -4.79 -1.66
CA ALA A 112 6.66 -4.85 -1.20
C ALA A 112 7.66 -4.35 -2.26
N MET A 113 7.29 -4.33 -3.55
CA MET A 113 8.20 -3.88 -4.60
C MET A 113 8.63 -2.42 -4.41
N PRO A 114 9.87 -2.10 -4.80
CA PRO A 114 10.31 -0.74 -4.76
C PRO A 114 9.53 0.11 -5.76
N THR A 115 9.07 1.28 -5.31
CA THR A 115 8.68 2.41 -6.17
C THR A 115 9.68 2.49 -7.32
N LYS A 116 9.21 2.30 -8.55
CA LYS A 116 10.02 2.54 -9.74
C LYS A 116 10.50 3.98 -9.64
N GLN A 117 11.80 4.16 -9.40
CA GLN A 117 12.43 5.47 -9.57
C GLN A 117 12.19 5.80 -11.04
N VAL A 118 11.48 6.89 -11.33
CA VAL A 118 11.56 7.46 -12.68
C VAL A 118 13.03 7.78 -12.83
N GLU A 119 13.71 7.00 -13.67
CA GLU A 119 15.09 7.22 -14.05
C GLU A 119 15.14 8.64 -14.59
N VAL A 120 15.61 9.58 -13.76
CA VAL A 120 15.86 10.94 -14.21
C VAL A 120 17.04 10.75 -15.14
N VAL A 121 16.78 10.66 -16.45
CA VAL A 121 17.81 10.85 -17.46
C VAL A 121 18.32 12.26 -17.22
N THR A 122 19.35 12.38 -16.41
CA THR A 122 20.22 13.55 -16.37
C THR A 122 20.84 13.62 -17.74
N ILE A 123 20.19 14.32 -18.66
CA ILE A 123 20.85 14.97 -19.78
C ILE A 123 21.74 16.05 -19.17
N ASN A 124 22.88 15.62 -18.65
CA ASN A 124 24.00 16.46 -18.29
C ASN A 124 25.15 16.08 -19.23
N GLU A 125 25.16 16.68 -20.40
CA GLU A 125 26.34 17.03 -21.21
C GLU A 125 25.77 17.94 -22.31
N THR A 126 25.85 19.27 -22.23
CA THR A 126 27.05 20.03 -22.61
C THR A 126 27.90 19.34 -23.69
N GLU A 127 27.30 19.05 -24.85
CA GLU A 127 27.95 19.40 -26.12
C GLU A 127 27.54 20.86 -26.37
N GLU A 128 28.26 21.87 -25.91
CA GLU A 128 29.45 22.38 -26.60
C GLU A 128 29.42 22.12 -28.11
N ILE A 129 28.31 22.49 -28.76
CA ILE A 129 28.38 22.92 -30.16
C ILE A 129 29.19 24.21 -30.14
N VAL A 130 30.51 24.05 -30.25
CA VAL A 130 31.39 25.06 -30.80
C VAL A 130 30.87 25.35 -32.21
N GLU A 131 29.90 26.25 -32.30
CA GLU A 131 29.56 26.91 -33.54
C GLU A 131 30.72 27.89 -33.83
N VAL A 132 31.81 27.36 -34.38
CA VAL A 132 32.75 28.19 -35.14
C VAL A 132 31.94 28.73 -36.31
N SER A 133 31.34 29.91 -36.12
CA SER A 133 30.86 30.74 -37.21
C SER A 133 31.99 30.93 -38.22
N PRO A 134 31.87 30.48 -39.48
CA PRO A 134 32.89 30.71 -40.51
C PRO A 134 32.96 32.16 -41.03
N PHE A 135 32.30 33.13 -40.38
CA PHE A 135 31.99 34.43 -41.00
C PHE A 135 32.79 35.63 -40.48
N GLU A 136 33.91 35.45 -39.77
CA GLU A 136 34.70 36.58 -39.22
C GLU A 136 36.08 36.79 -39.87
N GLU A 137 36.24 36.46 -41.16
CA GLU A 137 37.50 36.75 -41.89
C GLU A 137 37.26 37.27 -43.32
N SER A 138 36.49 38.35 -43.48
CA SER A 138 36.33 39.01 -44.79
C SER A 138 36.23 40.54 -44.76
N ASP A 139 36.63 41.22 -43.69
CA ASP A 139 36.54 42.71 -43.71
C ASP A 139 37.66 43.41 -42.93
N LYS A 140 38.91 43.05 -43.22
CA LYS A 140 40.09 43.89 -42.99
C LYS A 140 41.17 43.60 -44.04
N ASN A 141 41.06 44.25 -45.20
CA ASN A 141 42.18 44.80 -45.97
C ASN A 141 41.67 45.65 -47.13
#